data_AF-A0A645FI39-F1
#
_entry.id   AF-A0A645FI39-F1
#
_cell.length_a   1.000
_cell.length_b   1.000
_cell.length_c   1.000
_cell.angle_alpha   90.00
_cell.angle_beta   90.00
_cell.angle_gamma   90.00
#
_symmetry.space_group_name_H-M   'P 1'
#
loop_
_entity.id
_entity.type
_entity.pdbx_description
1 polymer ?
#
loop_
_entity_poly.entity_id
_entity_poly.type
_entity_poly.pdbx_seq_one_letter_code
_entity_poly.pdbx_strand_id
1 'polypeptide(L)'
;MDLPSYKTPLFGYDFKLTLSKVWEFITGAGKIIFFFSIVIWFFSYIGPKQQPNEVVATNVKLENSYLAKMGRGIEPVIAPLGYDWKMGVGILTSFVAREVFVGTMSTLYSLDDEAPEGKIIDKMRNDTYPNGEKVFSFATGISILFFYAFAMQCVSTLAVVYRETKSWKWTMAQLFGMSGLAYVASLIVYQLFK
;
A
#
# COMPACT_ATOMS: atom_id res chain seq x y z
N MET A 1 34.52 -1.62 -29.83
CA MET A 1 33.91 -1.08 -28.60
C MET A 1 34.88 -1.35 -27.48
N ASP A 2 35.66 -0.35 -27.08
CA ASP A 2 36.58 -0.46 -25.95
C ASP A 2 35.75 -0.41 -24.66
N LEU A 3 35.59 -1.58 -24.03
CA LEU A 3 35.00 -1.64 -22.70
C LEU A 3 35.96 -0.95 -21.72
N PRO A 4 35.46 -0.06 -20.85
CA PRO A 4 36.30 0.62 -19.86
C PRO A 4 37.00 -0.40 -18.96
N SER A 5 38.19 -0.03 -18.48
CA SER A 5 38.98 -0.85 -17.56
C SER A 5 38.16 -1.21 -16.32
N TYR A 6 38.00 -2.52 -16.08
CA TYR A 6 37.28 -3.07 -14.94
C TYR A 6 38.00 -2.68 -13.64
N LYS A 7 37.34 -1.85 -12.82
CA LYS A 7 37.82 -1.48 -11.49
C LYS A 7 37.28 -2.48 -10.48
N THR A 8 38.15 -3.05 -9.66
CA THR A 8 37.73 -3.96 -8.58
C THR A 8 36.90 -3.21 -7.54
N PRO A 9 35.84 -3.82 -7.00
CA PRO A 9 34.98 -3.18 -6.01
C PRO A 9 35.77 -2.88 -4.74
N LEU A 10 35.66 -1.64 -4.25
CA LEU A 10 36.26 -1.21 -2.99
C LEU A 10 35.32 -1.58 -1.87
N PHE A 11 35.41 -2.83 -1.41
CA PHE A 11 34.46 -3.44 -0.48
C PHE A 11 34.13 -2.56 0.74
N GLY A 12 35.14 -1.88 1.31
CA GLY A 12 34.93 -0.97 2.44
C GLY A 12 34.14 0.30 2.09
N TYR A 13 34.38 0.89 0.92
CA TYR A 13 33.65 2.07 0.46
C TYR A 13 32.22 1.70 0.04
N ASP A 14 32.06 0.61 -0.71
CA ASP A 14 30.77 0.12 -1.17
C ASP A 14 29.88 -0.27 0.02
N PHE A 15 30.46 -0.92 1.05
CA PHE A 15 29.74 -1.23 2.28
C PHE A 15 29.31 0.02 3.04
N LYS A 16 30.21 1.01 3.20
CA LYS A 16 29.89 2.28 3.86
C LYS A 16 28.81 3.07 3.10
N LEU A 17 28.89 3.09 1.77
CA LEU A 17 27.89 3.73 0.91
C LEU A 17 26.53 3.05 1.08
N THR A 18 26.50 1.73 1.06
CA THR A 18 25.27 0.95 1.27
C THR A 18 24.69 1.22 2.66
N LEU A 19 25.52 1.23 3.71
CA LEU A 19 25.07 1.53 5.08
C LEU A 19 24.50 2.95 5.19
N SER A 20 25.15 3.93 4.54
CA SER A 20 24.66 5.31 4.49
C SER A 20 23.31 5.41 3.81
N LYS A 21 23.09 4.66 2.73
CA LYS A 21 21.80 4.60 2.02
C LYS A 21 20.72 3.91 2.85
N VAL A 22 21.06 2.83 3.57
CA VAL A 22 20.14 2.20 4.54
C VAL A 22 19.77 3.17 5.65
N TRP A 23 20.72 3.94 6.16
CA TRP A 23 20.45 4.94 7.21
C TRP A 23 19.57 6.09 6.72
N GLU A 24 19.82 6.60 5.51
CA GLU A 24 18.93 7.56 4.83
C GLU A 24 17.51 7.00 4.69
N PHE A 25 17.38 5.71 4.34
CA PHE A 25 16.07 5.06 4.24
C PHE A 25 15.35 4.95 5.59
N ILE A 26 16.04 4.47 6.64
CA ILE A 26 15.48 4.33 7.99
C ILE A 26 15.02 5.69 8.52
N THR A 27 15.83 6.73 8.35
CA THR A 27 15.54 8.06 8.90
C THR A 27 14.52 8.85 8.07
N GLY A 28 14.42 8.57 6.77
CA GLY A 28 13.42 9.15 5.86
C GLY A 28 12.09 8.39 5.89
N ALA A 29 12.05 7.19 5.29
CA ALA A 29 10.83 6.41 5.13
C ALA A 29 10.32 5.82 6.45
N GLY A 30 11.24 5.43 7.36
CA GLY A 30 10.86 4.82 8.64
C GLY A 30 9.97 5.68 9.52
N LYS A 31 10.21 7.01 9.56
CA LYS A 31 9.36 7.96 10.30
C LYS A 31 7.94 8.01 9.76
N ILE A 32 7.80 7.99 8.43
CA ILE A 32 6.50 8.02 7.74
C ILE A 32 5.74 6.73 8.02
N ILE A 33 6.39 5.57 7.86
CA ILE A 33 5.78 4.26 8.13
C ILE A 33 5.32 4.16 9.58
N PHE A 34 6.14 4.59 10.55
CA PHE A 34 5.79 4.58 11.96
C PHE A 34 4.58 5.48 12.27
N PHE A 35 4.56 6.70 11.73
CA PHE A 35 3.42 7.61 11.88
C PHE A 35 2.13 7.00 11.35
N PHE A 36 2.14 6.46 10.12
CA PHE A 36 0.96 5.82 9.55
C PHE A 36 0.55 4.56 10.29
N SER A 37 1.51 3.78 10.81
CA SER A 37 1.21 2.60 11.63
C SER A 37 0.45 2.99 12.91
N ILE A 38 0.84 4.08 13.58
CA ILE A 38 0.11 4.60 14.75
C ILE A 38 -1.30 5.06 14.34
N VAL A 39 -1.42 5.78 13.23
CA VAL A 39 -2.73 6.26 12.73
C VAL A 39 -3.64 5.07 12.40
N ILE A 40 -3.14 4.09 11.65
CA ILE A 40 -3.87 2.85 11.30
C ILE A 40 -4.29 2.12 12.56
N TRP A 41 -3.39 1.93 13.51
CA TRP A 41 -3.69 1.27 14.79
C TRP A 41 -4.78 2.01 15.57
N PHE A 42 -4.68 3.34 15.66
CA PHE A 42 -5.68 4.17 16.32
C PHE A 42 -7.07 4.06 15.66
N PHE A 43 -7.14 4.16 14.33
CA PHE A 43 -8.41 4.02 13.60
C PHE A 43 -8.93 2.57 13.53
N SER A 44 -8.05 1.59 13.69
CA SER A 44 -8.41 0.18 13.84
C SER A 44 -9.03 -0.11 15.20
N TYR A 45 -8.57 0.56 16.26
CA TYR A 45 -9.04 0.33 17.62
C TYR A 45 -10.41 0.97 17.93
N ILE A 46 -10.77 2.01 17.17
CA ILE A 46 -11.98 2.80 17.37
C ILE A 46 -13.05 2.42 16.34
N GLY A 47 -14.28 2.21 16.80
CA GLY A 47 -15.43 1.91 15.95
C GLY A 47 -16.69 2.74 16.23
N PRO A 48 -17.70 2.62 15.35
CA PRO A 48 -19.02 3.18 15.59
C PRO A 48 -19.67 2.58 16.84
N LYS A 49 -20.68 3.23 17.40
CA LYS A 49 -21.37 2.76 18.62
C LYS A 49 -21.90 1.32 18.43
N GLN A 50 -21.40 0.38 19.25
CA GLN A 50 -21.96 -0.97 19.36
C GLN A 50 -23.04 -1.06 20.46
N GLN A 51 -22.94 -0.24 21.51
CA GLN A 51 -23.88 -0.23 22.65
C GLN A 51 -24.60 1.13 22.76
N PRO A 52 -25.88 1.16 23.20
CA PRO A 52 -26.66 2.40 23.27
C PRO A 52 -26.11 3.43 24.26
N ASN A 53 -25.28 3.02 25.24
CA ASN A 53 -24.77 3.88 26.32
C ASN A 53 -23.35 4.44 26.11
N GLU A 54 -22.69 4.10 24.99
CA GLU A 54 -21.34 4.58 24.69
C GLU A 54 -21.39 5.62 23.57
N VAL A 55 -20.52 6.64 23.61
CA VAL A 55 -20.44 7.64 22.53
C VAL A 55 -19.63 7.11 21.35
N VAL A 56 -18.64 6.26 21.64
CA VAL A 56 -17.70 5.62 20.71
C VAL A 56 -17.32 4.26 21.31
N ALA A 57 -17.30 3.18 20.50
CA ALA A 57 -16.86 1.86 20.98
C ALA A 57 -15.33 1.74 20.85
N THR A 58 -14.67 1.41 21.95
CA THR A 58 -13.24 1.08 22.01
C THR A 58 -13.06 -0.44 22.01
N ASN A 59 -12.01 -0.94 21.35
CA ASN A 59 -11.72 -2.38 21.23
C ASN A 59 -12.76 -3.13 20.37
N VAL A 60 -13.13 -2.53 19.24
CA VAL A 60 -13.98 -3.18 18.24
C VAL A 60 -13.17 -4.17 17.40
N LYS A 61 -13.82 -5.22 16.91
CA LYS A 61 -13.23 -6.10 15.89
C LYS A 61 -12.79 -5.27 14.68
N LEU A 62 -11.64 -5.63 14.09
CA LEU A 62 -11.04 -4.92 12.96
C LEU A 62 -12.05 -4.64 11.83
N GLU A 63 -12.92 -5.59 11.50
CA GLU A 63 -13.94 -5.46 10.46
C GLU A 63 -14.98 -4.36 10.71
N ASN A 64 -15.25 -4.04 11.98
CA ASN A 64 -16.21 -3.02 12.40
C ASN A 64 -15.53 -1.70 12.76
N SER A 65 -14.22 -1.60 12.61
CA SER A 65 -13.46 -0.36 12.90
C SER A 65 -13.80 0.75 11.90
N TYR A 66 -13.53 2.01 12.31
CA TYR A 66 -13.63 3.13 11.37
C TYR A 66 -12.69 2.97 10.17
N LEU A 67 -11.54 2.33 10.38
CA LEU A 67 -10.61 2.00 9.32
C LEU A 67 -11.23 1.07 8.28
N ALA A 68 -11.89 -0.02 8.72
CA ALA A 68 -12.58 -0.93 7.82
C ALA A 68 -13.74 -0.25 7.11
N LYS A 69 -14.50 0.62 7.80
CA LYS A 69 -15.58 1.39 7.16
C LYS A 69 -15.07 2.33 6.07
N MET A 70 -13.92 2.98 6.29
CA MET A 70 -13.27 3.81 5.28
C MET A 70 -12.74 2.97 4.11
N GLY A 71 -12.11 1.82 4.40
CA GLY A 71 -11.63 0.88 3.38
C GLY A 71 -12.75 0.31 2.52
N ARG A 72 -13.87 -0.12 3.13
CA ARG A 72 -15.05 -0.61 2.40
C ARG A 72 -15.73 0.49 1.57
N GLY A 73 -15.49 1.77 1.90
CA GLY A 73 -15.92 2.89 1.07
C GLY A 73 -15.18 2.97 -0.28
N ILE A 74 -13.89 2.58 -0.32
CA ILE A 74 -13.11 2.54 -1.58
C ILE A 74 -13.22 1.19 -2.30
N GLU A 75 -13.57 0.13 -1.56
CA GLU A 75 -13.78 -1.23 -2.05
C GLU A 75 -14.57 -1.34 -3.36
N PRO A 76 -15.73 -0.70 -3.59
CA PRO A 76 -16.48 -0.89 -4.84
C PRO A 76 -15.72 -0.44 -6.08
N VAL A 77 -14.78 0.51 -5.95
CA VAL A 77 -13.95 0.96 -7.08
C VAL A 77 -12.82 -0.02 -7.35
N ILE A 78 -12.28 -0.67 -6.32
CA ILE A 78 -11.11 -1.54 -6.42
C ILE A 78 -11.44 -3.04 -6.51
N ALA A 79 -12.64 -3.46 -6.10
CA ALA A 79 -13.11 -4.84 -6.16
C ALA A 79 -13.06 -5.44 -7.58
N PRO A 80 -13.36 -4.70 -8.66
CA PRO A 80 -13.20 -5.21 -10.03
C PRO A 80 -11.77 -5.61 -10.39
N LEU A 81 -10.76 -5.10 -9.67
CA LEU A 81 -9.34 -5.42 -9.86
C LEU A 81 -8.89 -6.63 -9.02
N GLY A 82 -9.81 -7.21 -8.25
CA GLY A 82 -9.55 -8.31 -7.31
C GLY A 82 -8.98 -7.86 -5.97
N TYR A 83 -9.12 -6.58 -5.62
CA TYR A 83 -8.55 -6.01 -4.40
C TYR A 83 -9.58 -5.95 -3.27
N ASP A 84 -9.12 -6.31 -2.07
CA ASP A 84 -9.92 -6.19 -0.85
C ASP A 84 -9.79 -4.79 -0.21
N TRP A 85 -10.67 -4.45 0.72
CA TRP A 85 -10.63 -3.19 1.46
C TRP A 85 -9.28 -2.97 2.17
N LYS A 86 -8.63 -4.05 2.66
CA LYS A 86 -7.28 -3.99 3.24
C LYS A 86 -6.28 -3.44 2.22
N MET A 87 -6.27 -4.00 1.00
CA MET A 87 -5.42 -3.53 -0.10
C MET A 87 -5.76 -2.09 -0.49
N GLY A 88 -7.03 -1.71 -0.49
CA GLY A 88 -7.48 -0.33 -0.72
C GLY A 88 -6.87 0.68 0.25
N VAL A 89 -6.87 0.37 1.54
CA VAL A 89 -6.22 1.18 2.58
C VAL A 89 -4.71 1.25 2.31
N GLY A 90 -4.07 0.14 1.94
CA GLY A 90 -2.65 0.11 1.55
C GLY A 90 -2.34 0.99 0.35
N ILE A 91 -3.16 0.95 -0.71
CA ILE A 91 -2.99 1.78 -1.90
C ILE A 91 -3.14 3.26 -1.54
N LEU A 92 -4.07 3.61 -0.65
CA LEU A 92 -4.27 4.97 -0.19
C LEU A 92 -3.06 5.49 0.60
N THR A 93 -2.52 4.69 1.54
CA THR A 93 -1.33 5.08 2.31
C THR A 93 -0.07 5.14 1.45
N SER A 94 -0.02 4.34 0.38
CA SER A 94 1.08 4.32 -0.59
C SER A 94 1.25 5.63 -1.37
N PHE A 95 0.22 6.49 -1.42
CA PHE A 95 0.34 7.80 -2.07
C PHE A 95 1.38 8.71 -1.41
N VAL A 96 1.70 8.49 -0.14
CA VAL A 96 2.74 9.26 0.56
C VAL A 96 4.12 8.71 0.23
N ALA A 97 4.28 7.39 0.33
CA ALA A 97 5.48 6.68 -0.09
C ALA A 97 5.12 5.23 -0.46
N ARG A 98 5.70 4.71 -1.55
CA ARG A 98 5.36 3.40 -2.12
C ARG A 98 5.65 2.25 -1.14
N GLU A 99 6.67 2.41 -0.33
CA GLU A 99 7.14 1.43 0.65
C GLU A 99 6.20 1.29 1.85
N VAL A 100 5.33 2.28 2.08
CA VAL A 100 4.34 2.27 3.17
C VAL A 100 3.29 1.18 2.95
N PHE A 101 3.06 0.74 1.71
CA PHE A 101 2.13 -0.36 1.40
C PHE A 101 2.38 -1.59 2.27
N VAL A 102 3.64 -2.04 2.33
CA VAL A 102 4.04 -3.26 3.04
C VAL A 102 3.87 -3.06 4.56
N GLY A 103 4.20 -1.86 5.06
CA GLY A 103 3.98 -1.50 6.46
C GLY A 103 2.49 -1.53 6.83
N THR A 104 1.62 -0.95 6.00
CA THR A 104 0.18 -0.96 6.19
C THR A 104 -0.40 -2.37 6.17
N MET A 105 0.02 -3.22 5.22
CA MET A 105 -0.40 -4.64 5.19
C MET A 105 0.06 -5.37 6.44
N SER A 106 1.32 -5.19 6.85
CA SER A 106 1.86 -5.79 8.06
C SER A 106 1.03 -5.43 9.29
N THR A 107 0.70 -4.13 9.48
CA THR A 107 -0.10 -3.68 10.62
C THR A 107 -1.52 -4.25 10.56
N LEU A 108 -2.20 -4.18 9.41
CA LEU A 108 -3.57 -4.68 9.26
C LEU A 108 -3.70 -6.17 9.54
N TYR A 109 -2.81 -7.00 8.99
CA TYR A 109 -2.82 -8.46 9.23
C TYR A 109 -2.29 -8.85 10.63
N SER A 110 -1.55 -7.97 11.30
CA SER A 110 -1.13 -8.21 12.68
C SER A 110 -2.24 -7.92 13.67
N LEU A 111 -3.15 -6.98 13.36
CA LEU A 111 -4.30 -6.61 14.18
C LEU A 111 -5.54 -7.49 13.93
N ASP A 112 -5.46 -8.40 12.98
CA ASP A 112 -6.52 -9.36 12.69
C ASP A 112 -6.42 -10.54 13.68
N ASP A 113 -7.20 -10.45 14.76
CA ASP A 113 -7.27 -11.40 15.88
C ASP A 113 -7.93 -12.74 15.50
N GLU A 114 -8.67 -12.80 14.39
CA GLU A 114 -9.35 -14.03 13.92
C GLU A 114 -8.43 -14.93 13.09
N ALA A 115 -7.28 -14.40 12.64
CA ALA A 115 -6.32 -15.16 11.86
C ALA A 115 -5.41 -16.03 12.76
N PRO A 116 -5.08 -17.28 12.37
CA PRO A 116 -4.23 -18.17 13.15
C PRO A 116 -2.92 -17.50 13.62
N GLU A 117 -2.51 -17.75 14.86
CA GLU A 117 -1.19 -17.30 15.33
C GLU A 117 -0.09 -17.92 14.44
N GLY A 118 0.69 -17.07 13.79
CA GLY A 118 1.64 -17.49 12.77
C GLY A 118 2.33 -16.32 12.08
N LYS A 119 3.17 -16.61 11.08
CA LYS A 119 3.84 -15.56 10.30
C LYS A 119 2.79 -14.80 9.49
N ILE A 120 2.98 -13.49 9.32
CA ILE A 120 2.08 -12.62 8.54
C ILE A 120 1.84 -13.16 7.13
N ILE A 121 2.87 -13.77 6.52
CA ILE A 121 2.78 -14.39 5.20
C ILE A 121 1.75 -15.52 5.16
N ASP A 122 1.64 -16.31 6.23
CA ASP A 122 0.69 -17.42 6.32
C ASP A 122 -0.74 -16.88 6.51
N LYS A 123 -0.92 -15.81 7.29
CA LYS A 123 -2.20 -15.10 7.41
C LYS A 123 -2.68 -14.59 6.05
N MET A 124 -1.82 -13.93 5.28
CA MET A 124 -2.18 -13.45 3.93
C MET A 124 -2.50 -14.59 2.94
N ARG A 125 -1.80 -15.73 3.03
CA ARG A 125 -2.04 -16.89 2.13
C ARG A 125 -3.36 -17.60 2.38
N ASN A 126 -3.86 -17.50 3.61
CA ASN A 126 -5.09 -18.13 4.07
C ASN A 126 -6.28 -17.17 4.06
N ASP A 127 -6.07 -15.88 3.77
CA ASP A 127 -7.14 -14.88 3.70
C ASP A 127 -8.04 -15.15 2.48
N THR A 128 -9.34 -15.33 2.74
CA THR A 128 -10.34 -15.65 1.72
C THR A 128 -11.52 -14.70 1.80
N TYR A 129 -12.03 -14.32 0.66
CA TYR A 129 -13.29 -13.60 0.53
C TYR A 129 -14.47 -14.44 1.06
N PRO A 130 -15.62 -13.81 1.35
CA PRO A 130 -16.84 -14.52 1.80
C PRO A 130 -17.35 -15.59 0.83
N ASN A 131 -16.94 -15.53 -0.45
CA ASN A 131 -17.26 -16.51 -1.49
C ASN A 131 -16.30 -17.73 -1.50
N GLY A 132 -15.28 -17.76 -0.64
CA GLY A 132 -14.27 -18.83 -0.56
C GLY A 132 -13.07 -18.66 -1.49
N GLU A 133 -13.03 -17.63 -2.35
CA GLU A 133 -11.88 -17.33 -3.18
C GLU A 133 -10.75 -16.69 -2.34
N LYS A 134 -9.49 -16.96 -2.69
CA LYS A 134 -8.35 -16.35 -2.00
C LYS A 134 -8.22 -14.87 -2.34
N VAL A 135 -8.03 -14.04 -1.32
CA VAL A 135 -7.77 -12.59 -1.49
C VAL A 135 -6.50 -12.37 -2.31
N PHE A 136 -5.43 -13.09 -1.95
CA PHE A 136 -4.17 -13.11 -2.70
C PHE A 136 -4.12 -14.29 -3.68
N SER A 137 -4.80 -14.12 -4.81
CA SER A 137 -4.66 -15.02 -5.98
C SER A 137 -3.46 -14.62 -6.85
N PHE A 138 -3.05 -15.49 -7.77
CA PHE A 138 -2.04 -15.16 -8.78
C PHE A 138 -2.48 -13.96 -9.63
N ALA A 139 -3.77 -13.91 -10.02
CA ALA A 139 -4.37 -12.79 -10.74
C ALA A 139 -4.26 -11.48 -9.95
N THR A 140 -4.59 -11.50 -8.66
CA THR A 140 -4.49 -10.33 -7.78
C THR A 140 -3.06 -9.83 -7.67
N GLY A 141 -2.09 -10.74 -7.54
CA GLY A 141 -0.67 -10.42 -7.44
C GLY A 141 -0.12 -9.70 -8.69
N ILE A 142 -0.43 -10.20 -9.89
CA ILE A 142 -0.01 -9.56 -11.14
C ILE A 142 -0.78 -8.24 -11.34
N SER A 143 -2.08 -8.21 -11.02
CA SER A 143 -2.90 -6.99 -11.08
C SER A 143 -2.28 -5.85 -10.26
N ILE A 144 -1.92 -6.10 -8.99
CA ILE A 144 -1.24 -5.12 -8.11
C ILE A 144 0.10 -4.68 -8.69
N LEU A 145 0.88 -5.61 -9.26
CA LEU A 145 2.18 -5.31 -9.85
C LEU A 145 2.03 -4.35 -11.03
N PHE A 146 1.06 -4.58 -11.91
CA PHE A 146 0.78 -3.70 -13.04
C PHE A 146 0.21 -2.35 -12.58
N PHE A 147 -0.64 -2.34 -11.56
CA PHE A 147 -1.13 -1.10 -10.96
C PHE A 147 0.05 -0.24 -10.50
N TYR A 148 0.96 -0.79 -9.68
CA TYR A 148 2.14 -0.04 -9.25
C TYR A 148 3.16 0.23 -10.36
N ALA A 149 3.20 -0.55 -11.44
CA ALA A 149 4.10 -0.26 -12.56
C ALA A 149 3.72 1.07 -13.24
N PHE A 150 2.43 1.37 -13.37
CA PHE A 150 1.94 2.55 -14.09
C PHE A 150 1.44 3.68 -13.20
N ALA A 151 1.04 3.39 -11.96
CA ALA A 151 0.42 4.39 -11.10
C ALA A 151 1.45 5.43 -10.63
N MET A 152 1.18 6.69 -10.97
CA MET A 152 1.96 7.85 -10.51
C MET A 152 1.48 8.26 -9.11
N GLN A 153 1.98 7.59 -8.07
CA GLN A 153 1.51 7.78 -6.69
C GLN A 153 2.54 8.45 -5.77
N CYS A 154 3.60 9.06 -6.31
CA CYS A 154 4.66 9.61 -5.48
C CYS A 154 4.45 11.12 -5.27
N VAL A 155 4.30 11.59 -4.02
CA VAL A 155 4.22 13.05 -3.72
C VAL A 155 5.42 13.80 -4.29
N SER A 156 6.61 13.19 -4.27
CA SER A 156 7.84 13.76 -4.81
C SER A 156 7.75 14.03 -6.32
N THR A 157 7.16 13.12 -7.11
CA THR A 157 7.01 13.32 -8.54
C THR A 157 5.98 14.40 -8.85
N LEU A 158 4.86 14.43 -8.11
CA LEU A 158 3.87 15.50 -8.23
C LEU A 158 4.46 16.87 -7.88
N ALA A 159 5.27 16.94 -6.82
CA ALA A 159 5.94 18.18 -6.41
C ALA A 159 6.91 18.69 -7.48
N VAL A 160 7.69 17.80 -8.11
CA VAL A 160 8.61 18.15 -9.20
C VAL A 160 7.82 18.59 -10.44
N VAL A 161 6.82 17.82 -10.86
CA VAL A 161 5.99 18.15 -12.04
C VAL A 161 5.31 19.49 -11.87
N TYR A 162 4.77 19.77 -10.68
CA TYR A 162 4.18 21.07 -10.39
C TYR A 162 5.23 22.18 -10.41
N ARG A 163 6.43 21.96 -9.85
CA ARG A 163 7.51 22.95 -9.84
C ARG A 163 7.97 23.33 -11.25
N GLU A 164 8.08 22.35 -12.14
CA GLU A 164 8.51 22.56 -13.53
C GLU A 164 7.39 23.15 -14.39
N THR A 165 6.16 22.65 -14.25
CA THR A 165 5.04 23.06 -15.11
C THR A 165 4.34 24.33 -14.60
N LYS A 166 4.50 24.66 -13.31
CA LYS A 166 3.78 25.72 -12.57
C LYS A 166 2.24 25.71 -12.78
N SER A 167 1.66 24.56 -13.13
CA SER A 167 0.25 24.43 -13.48
C SER A 167 -0.38 23.21 -12.84
N TRP A 168 -1.35 23.44 -11.94
CA TRP A 168 -2.14 22.39 -11.29
C TRP A 168 -2.99 21.58 -12.27
N LYS A 169 -3.43 22.20 -13.38
CA LYS A 169 -4.23 21.50 -14.40
C LYS A 169 -3.44 20.35 -15.02
N TRP A 170 -2.18 20.59 -15.38
CA TRP A 170 -1.31 19.59 -15.99
C TRP A 170 -0.85 18.54 -14.98
N THR A 171 -0.52 18.94 -13.75
CA THR A 171 -0.16 17.99 -12.69
C THR A 171 -1.31 17.02 -12.38
N MET A 172 -2.55 17.52 -12.27
CA MET A 172 -3.72 16.67 -12.03
C MET A 172 -4.10 15.83 -13.24
N ALA A 173 -4.05 16.39 -14.46
CA ALA A 173 -4.28 15.62 -15.67
C ALA A 173 -3.30 14.44 -15.78
N GLN A 174 -2.03 14.64 -15.45
CA GLN A 174 -1.03 13.58 -15.44
C GLN A 174 -1.29 12.55 -14.33
N LEU A 175 -1.61 12.99 -13.11
CA LEU A 175 -1.93 12.12 -11.99
C LEU A 175 -3.11 11.20 -12.34
N PHE A 176 -4.26 11.78 -12.71
CA PHE A 176 -5.46 11.00 -13.03
C PHE A 176 -5.31 10.23 -14.33
N GLY A 177 -4.58 10.74 -15.32
CA GLY A 177 -4.30 10.04 -16.57
C GLY A 177 -3.49 8.76 -16.35
N MET A 178 -2.38 8.84 -15.61
CA MET A 178 -1.55 7.67 -15.33
C MET A 178 -2.19 6.71 -14.33
N SER A 179 -2.88 7.22 -13.30
CA SER A 179 -3.67 6.38 -12.40
C SER A 179 -4.84 5.68 -13.11
N GLY A 180 -5.51 6.37 -14.05
CA GLY A 180 -6.55 5.77 -14.88
C GLY A 180 -6.00 4.68 -15.80
N LEU A 181 -4.85 4.92 -16.43
CA LEU A 181 -4.14 3.91 -17.22
C LEU A 181 -3.75 2.70 -16.36
N ALA A 182 -3.23 2.94 -15.16
CA ALA A 182 -2.89 1.87 -14.21
C ALA A 182 -4.12 1.04 -13.80
N TYR A 183 -5.25 1.71 -13.55
CA TYR A 183 -6.52 1.06 -13.23
C TYR A 183 -7.00 0.16 -14.39
N VAL A 184 -7.01 0.67 -15.61
CA VAL A 184 -7.43 -0.10 -16.78
C VAL A 184 -6.48 -1.27 -17.05
N ALA A 185 -5.17 -1.05 -16.97
CA ALA A 185 -4.18 -2.10 -17.17
C ALA A 185 -4.31 -3.22 -16.14
N SER A 186 -4.45 -2.88 -14.85
CA SER A 186 -4.65 -3.86 -13.78
C SER A 186 -5.99 -4.59 -13.90
N LEU A 187 -7.06 -3.90 -14.30
CA LEU A 187 -8.36 -4.52 -14.57
C LEU A 187 -8.26 -5.54 -15.71
N ILE A 188 -7.62 -5.19 -16.84
CA ILE A 188 -7.43 -6.11 -17.96
C ILE A 188 -6.64 -7.34 -17.52
N VAL A 189 -5.53 -7.13 -16.81
CA VAL A 189 -4.70 -8.22 -16.30
C VAL A 189 -5.49 -9.13 -15.35
N TYR A 190 -6.24 -8.55 -14.41
CA TYR A 190 -7.04 -9.34 -13.48
C TYR A 190 -8.09 -10.18 -14.21
N GLN A 191 -8.81 -9.60 -15.16
CA GLN A 191 -9.82 -10.33 -15.94
C GLN A 191 -9.23 -11.41 -16.86
N LEU A 192 -7.98 -11.26 -17.30
CA LEU A 192 -7.30 -12.27 -18.12
C LEU A 192 -6.82 -13.48 -17.31
N PHE A 193 -6.47 -13.29 -16.05
CA PHE A 193 -5.89 -14.33 -15.19
C PHE A 193 -6.85 -14.87 -14.13
N LYS A 194 -8.06 -14.31 -14.01
CA LYS A 194 -9.10 -14.74 -13.08
C LYS A 194 -9.67 -16.11 -13.44
#